data_AF-A6HET4-F1
#
_entry.id   AF-A6HET4-F1
#
_cell.length_a   1.000
_cell.length_b   1.000
_cell.length_c   1.000
_cell.angle_alpha   90.00
_cell.angle_beta   90.00
_cell.angle_gamma   90.00
#
_symmetry.space_group_name_H-M   'P 1'
#
loop_
_entity.id
_entity.type
_entity.pdbx_description
1 polymer ?
#
loop_
_entity_poly.entity_id
_entity_poly.type
_entity_poly.pdbx_seq_one_letter_code
_entity_poly.pdbx_strand_id
1 'polypeptide(L)'
;MADLKKSPGGRETPQGELRPEVVEDEVPRSPVEEEPGGGGSNSSETKLSPREEEELDPRIQEELEHLNQASEEINQVELQLDEARTTYRRILQESARKLNTQGSHLGSCIEKARPYYEARRLAKEAQQETQKAALRYERAVSMHNAAREMVFVAEQGVMADKNRLDPTWQEMLNHATCKVNEAEEERLRGEREHQRVTRLCQQAEARVQALQKTLRRAIGKSRPYFELKAQFSQILEEHKAKVTELEQQVAQAKTRYSVALRNLEQIRNLV
;
A
#
# COMPACT_ATOMS: atom_id res chain seq x y z
N MET A 1 -9.13 -16.31 -50.81
CA MET A 1 -8.23 -15.17 -51.08
C MET A 1 -8.59 -14.05 -50.12
N ALA A 2 -7.73 -13.80 -49.14
CA ALA A 2 -7.52 -12.55 -48.42
C ALA A 2 -6.62 -12.88 -47.22
N ASP A 3 -5.34 -13.03 -47.52
CA ASP A 3 -4.23 -13.13 -46.60
C ASP A 3 -4.07 -11.84 -45.80
N LEU A 4 -3.99 -11.95 -44.46
CA LEU A 4 -3.52 -10.86 -43.61
C LEU A 4 -2.40 -11.35 -42.68
N LYS A 5 -1.19 -11.23 -43.24
CA LYS A 5 0.10 -10.89 -42.62
C LYS A 5 0.30 -11.15 -41.12
N LYS A 6 1.13 -12.17 -40.86
CA LYS A 6 2.02 -12.34 -39.70
C LYS A 6 2.99 -11.15 -39.58
N SER A 7 3.20 -10.66 -38.35
CA SER A 7 4.44 -9.98 -37.94
C SER A 7 5.03 -10.66 -36.68
N PRO A 8 6.36 -10.87 -36.62
CA PRO A 8 7.03 -11.57 -35.52
C PRO A 8 7.75 -10.61 -34.56
N GLY A 9 8.08 -11.12 -33.37
CA GLY A 9 9.21 -10.64 -32.57
C GLY A 9 8.86 -9.82 -31.34
N GLY A 10 9.31 -10.30 -30.16
CA GLY A 10 9.20 -9.52 -28.94
C GLY A 10 9.57 -10.26 -27.64
N ARG A 11 10.79 -10.79 -27.59
CA ARG A 11 11.63 -11.03 -26.38
C ARG A 11 10.99 -11.63 -25.13
N GLU A 12 11.31 -12.90 -24.91
CA GLU A 12 11.39 -13.54 -23.60
C GLU A 12 12.39 -12.78 -22.70
N THR A 13 11.95 -12.36 -21.51
CA THR A 13 12.83 -11.88 -20.44
C THR A 13 13.04 -13.01 -19.43
N PRO A 14 14.28 -13.52 -19.25
CA PRO A 14 14.59 -14.43 -18.16
C PRO A 14 14.63 -13.63 -16.85
N GLN A 15 13.85 -14.04 -15.84
CA GLN A 15 13.97 -13.51 -14.49
C GLN A 15 15.35 -13.90 -13.93
N GLY A 16 16.23 -12.92 -13.87
CA GLY A 16 17.60 -13.03 -13.40
C GLY A 16 17.70 -13.43 -11.94
N GLU A 17 18.67 -14.31 -11.69
CA GLU A 17 19.22 -14.66 -10.39
C GLU A 17 19.73 -13.39 -9.68
N LEU A 18 19.15 -13.04 -8.54
CA LEU A 18 19.67 -11.98 -7.69
C LEU A 18 20.77 -12.57 -6.79
N ARG A 19 22.02 -12.42 -7.23
CA ARG A 19 23.20 -12.51 -6.37
C ARG A 19 23.28 -11.27 -5.48
N PRO A 20 23.67 -11.38 -4.21
CA PRO A 20 23.88 -10.21 -3.36
C PRO A 20 25.22 -9.55 -3.70
N GLU A 21 25.18 -8.34 -4.25
CA GLU A 21 26.34 -7.44 -4.24
C GLU A 21 26.49 -6.84 -2.84
N VAL A 22 27.60 -7.18 -2.21
CA VAL A 22 28.16 -6.51 -1.03
C VAL A 22 28.72 -5.18 -1.49
N VAL A 23 28.11 -4.09 -1.04
CA VAL A 23 28.68 -2.75 -1.12
C VAL A 23 29.12 -2.40 0.30
N GLU A 24 30.42 -2.50 0.52
CA GLU A 24 31.11 -1.92 1.67
C GLU A 24 31.20 -0.41 1.41
N ASP A 25 30.65 0.39 2.32
CA ASP A 25 30.88 1.83 2.34
C ASP A 25 31.50 2.18 3.69
N GLU A 26 32.83 2.33 3.65
CA GLU A 26 33.64 2.96 4.68
C GLU A 26 33.68 4.47 4.43
N VAL A 27 33.30 5.28 5.43
CA VAL A 27 33.75 6.68 5.55
C VAL A 27 33.94 7.01 7.06
N PRO A 28 34.98 7.80 7.43
CA PRO A 28 35.78 7.57 8.63
C PRO A 28 35.47 8.47 9.84
N ARG A 29 35.81 7.94 11.02
CA ARG A 29 35.94 8.69 12.29
C ARG A 29 37.15 9.62 12.24
N SER A 30 36.96 10.88 12.65
CA SER A 30 38.06 11.78 13.00
C SER A 30 38.19 11.88 14.54
N PRO A 31 39.42 11.87 15.08
CA PRO A 31 39.70 11.86 16.52
C PRO A 31 39.99 13.27 17.06
N VAL A 32 39.68 13.55 18.33
CA VAL A 32 40.27 14.69 19.05
C VAL A 32 40.63 14.26 20.48
N GLU A 33 41.81 14.69 20.88
CA GLU A 33 42.67 14.26 21.97
C GLU A 33 42.28 14.85 23.35
N GLU A 34 42.57 14.12 24.43
CA GLU A 34 42.70 14.63 25.82
C GLU A 34 44.17 15.01 26.09
N GLU A 35 44.47 16.15 26.72
CA GLU A 35 44.87 16.35 28.15
C GLU A 35 45.68 17.70 28.21
N PRO A 36 46.17 18.26 29.35
CA PRO A 36 45.61 18.43 30.70
C PRO A 36 45.86 19.84 31.35
N GLY A 37 45.20 20.11 32.48
CA GLY A 37 45.81 20.67 33.70
C GLY A 37 46.09 22.19 33.88
N GLY A 38 45.40 22.79 34.88
CA GLY A 38 46.06 23.53 35.97
C GLY A 38 45.94 25.07 36.07
N GLY A 39 45.29 25.56 37.14
CA GLY A 39 45.83 26.68 37.95
C GLY A 39 45.06 28.02 38.01
N GLY A 40 44.35 28.26 39.12
CA GLY A 40 44.54 29.43 39.99
C GLY A 40 43.94 30.81 39.66
N SER A 41 42.88 31.16 40.42
CA SER A 41 42.55 32.47 41.03
C SER A 41 42.56 33.76 40.19
N ASN A 42 41.38 34.38 40.02
CA ASN A 42 41.02 35.59 40.79
C ASN A 42 39.61 36.12 40.44
N SER A 43 38.86 36.33 41.52
CA SER A 43 37.83 37.33 41.77
C SER A 43 37.60 38.41 40.71
N SER A 44 36.42 38.37 40.09
CA SER A 44 35.67 39.58 39.77
C SER A 44 34.19 39.22 39.74
N GLU A 45 33.50 39.50 40.85
CA GLU A 45 32.04 39.57 40.92
C GLU A 45 31.55 40.63 39.93
N THR A 46 31.40 40.24 38.67
CA THR A 46 30.61 41.00 37.72
C THR A 46 29.17 40.62 38.06
N LYS A 47 28.48 41.52 38.78
CA LYS A 47 27.03 41.52 38.90
C LYS A 47 26.42 41.26 37.53
N LEU A 48 26.04 40.01 37.28
CA LEU A 48 25.10 39.68 36.25
C LEU A 48 23.81 40.35 36.70
N SER A 49 23.48 41.47 36.06
CA SER A 49 22.11 41.92 35.89
C SER A 49 21.21 40.69 35.80
N PRO A 50 20.05 40.64 36.44
CA PRO A 50 19.03 39.69 36.01
C PRO A 50 18.93 39.92 34.51
N ARG A 51 19.35 38.93 33.71
CA ARG A 51 18.88 38.88 32.35
C ARG A 51 17.38 38.80 32.56
N GLU A 52 16.69 39.88 32.25
CA GLU A 52 15.28 39.81 31.91
C GLU A 52 15.21 38.56 31.02
N GLU A 53 14.56 37.52 31.52
CA GLU A 53 14.15 36.42 30.67
C GLU A 53 13.29 37.14 29.63
N GLU A 54 13.91 37.47 28.50
CA GLU A 54 13.27 38.11 27.38
C GLU A 54 12.20 37.10 26.98
N GLU A 55 10.96 37.35 27.42
CA GLU A 55 9.83 36.48 27.15
C GLU A 55 9.81 36.28 25.65
N LEU A 56 10.18 35.07 25.22
CA LEU A 56 10.18 34.70 23.81
C LEU A 56 8.78 35.00 23.28
N ASP A 57 8.69 35.60 22.09
CA ASP A 57 7.40 35.81 21.43
C ASP A 57 6.64 34.47 21.48
N PRO A 58 5.39 34.44 21.98
CA PRO A 58 4.63 33.21 22.14
C PRO A 58 4.55 32.38 20.85
N ARG A 59 4.65 33.02 19.67
CA ARG A 59 4.71 32.34 18.37
C ARG A 59 6.06 31.66 18.11
N ILE A 60 7.16 32.26 18.54
CA ILE A 60 8.49 31.65 18.49
C ILE A 60 8.52 30.45 19.44
N GLN A 61 7.95 30.60 20.63
CA GLN A 61 7.86 29.50 21.59
C GLN A 61 7.06 28.31 21.05
N GLU A 62 5.88 28.55 20.47
CA GLU A 62 5.05 27.50 19.85
C GLU A 62 5.79 26.76 18.72
N GLU A 63 6.46 27.48 17.82
CA GLU A 63 7.19 26.84 16.72
C GLU A 63 8.46 26.11 17.19
N LEU A 64 9.10 26.55 18.27
CA LEU A 64 10.20 25.80 18.91
C LEU A 64 9.70 24.51 19.57
N GLU A 65 8.52 24.52 20.19
CA GLU A 65 7.87 23.33 20.73
C GLU A 65 7.56 22.33 19.59
N HIS A 66 7.00 22.80 18.47
CA HIS A 66 6.79 21.96 17.28
C HIS A 66 8.09 21.37 16.73
N LEU A 67 9.16 22.16 16.69
CA LEU A 67 10.46 21.72 16.19
C LEU A 67 11.08 20.66 17.10
N ASN A 68 11.04 20.87 18.42
CA ASN A 68 11.51 19.88 19.40
C ASN A 68 10.70 18.59 19.31
N GLN A 69 9.37 18.68 19.27
CA GLN A 69 8.49 17.52 19.14
C GLN A 69 8.75 16.73 17.85
N ALA A 70 8.91 17.43 16.72
CA ALA A 70 9.25 16.79 15.45
C ALA A 70 10.65 16.17 15.47
N SER A 71 11.63 16.80 16.13
CA SER A 71 12.98 16.26 16.28
C SER A 71 13.01 14.99 17.13
N GLU A 72 12.30 14.97 18.25
CA GLU A 72 12.15 13.78 19.10
C GLU A 72 11.47 12.64 18.33
N GLU A 73 10.40 12.94 17.59
CA GLU A 73 9.70 11.97 16.76
C GLU A 73 10.59 11.41 15.65
N ILE A 74 11.39 12.24 14.97
CA ILE A 74 12.38 11.78 13.97
C ILE A 74 13.33 10.78 14.61
N ASN A 75 13.96 11.14 15.74
CA ASN A 75 14.93 10.28 16.43
C ASN A 75 14.29 8.93 16.83
N GLN A 76 13.07 8.97 17.37
CA GLN A 76 12.37 7.77 17.81
C GLN A 76 11.99 6.86 16.64
N VAL A 77 11.41 7.41 15.57
CA VAL A 77 10.95 6.62 14.42
C VAL A 77 12.13 6.12 13.60
N GLU A 78 13.23 6.88 13.49
CA GLU A 78 14.46 6.42 12.81
C GLU A 78 15.10 5.23 13.54
N LEU A 79 15.16 5.26 14.88
CA LEU A 79 15.63 4.12 15.66
C LEU A 79 14.76 2.87 15.42
N GLN A 80 13.43 3.02 15.47
CA GLN A 80 12.51 1.93 15.19
C GLN A 80 12.64 1.40 13.76
N LEU A 81 12.87 2.29 12.78
CA LEU A 81 13.07 1.93 11.39
C LEU A 81 14.33 1.07 11.21
N ASP A 82 15.43 1.42 11.86
CA ASP A 82 16.67 0.66 11.79
C ASP A 82 16.56 -0.72 12.45
N GLU A 83 15.86 -0.82 13.58
CA GLU A 83 15.52 -2.10 14.22
C GLU A 83 14.63 -2.96 13.32
N ALA A 84 13.60 -2.37 12.71
CA ALA A 84 12.69 -3.05 11.80
C ALA A 84 13.41 -3.56 10.54
N ARG A 85 14.28 -2.74 9.93
CA ARG A 85 15.11 -3.11 8.77
C ARG A 85 16.08 -4.23 9.11
N THR A 86 16.70 -4.19 10.28
CA THR A 86 17.61 -5.24 10.74
C THR A 86 16.87 -6.56 10.97
N THR A 87 15.70 -6.50 11.59
CA THR A 87 14.83 -7.66 11.76
C THR A 87 14.38 -8.26 10.43
N TYR A 88 13.94 -7.42 9.49
CA TYR A 88 13.55 -7.85 8.14
C TYR A 88 14.70 -8.56 7.41
N ARG A 89 15.90 -7.96 7.41
CA ARG A 89 17.10 -8.57 6.80
C ARG A 89 17.44 -9.94 7.42
N ARG A 90 17.37 -10.05 8.75
CA ARG A 90 17.61 -11.31 9.47
C ARG A 90 16.61 -12.40 9.05
N ILE A 91 15.32 -12.09 9.03
CA ILE A 91 14.26 -13.04 8.62
C ILE A 91 14.43 -13.43 7.16
N LEU A 92 14.79 -12.50 6.28
CA LEU A 92 15.04 -12.77 4.87
C LEU A 92 16.20 -13.78 4.70
N GLN A 93 17.30 -13.58 5.41
CA GLN A 93 18.43 -14.51 5.38
C GLN A 93 18.07 -15.89 5.96
N GLU A 94 17.36 -15.93 7.09
CA GLU A 94 16.95 -17.18 7.73
C GLU A 94 15.98 -17.98 6.85
N SER A 95 14.98 -17.31 6.27
CA SER A 95 14.02 -17.93 5.36
C SER A 95 14.69 -18.49 4.11
N ALA A 96 15.62 -17.75 3.50
CA ALA A 96 16.40 -18.23 2.35
C ALA A 96 17.20 -19.49 2.70
N ARG A 97 17.90 -19.50 3.86
CA ARG A 97 18.63 -20.69 4.33
C ARG A 97 17.72 -21.90 4.52
N LYS A 98 16.60 -21.73 5.24
CA LYS A 98 15.64 -22.81 5.52
C LYS A 98 14.99 -23.35 4.24
N LEU A 99 14.61 -22.47 3.31
CA LEU A 99 14.04 -22.87 2.02
C LEU A 99 15.07 -23.57 1.13
N ASN A 100 16.33 -23.16 1.13
CA ASN A 100 17.39 -23.84 0.39
C ASN A 100 17.66 -25.24 0.93
N THR A 101 17.68 -25.43 2.25
CA THR A 101 17.80 -26.75 2.87
C THR A 101 16.64 -27.66 2.49
N GLN A 102 15.39 -27.17 2.56
CA GLN A 102 14.26 -27.98 2.09
C GLN A 102 14.27 -28.22 0.58
N GLY A 103 14.72 -27.24 -0.19
CA GLY A 103 14.84 -27.32 -1.64
C GLY A 103 15.80 -28.42 -2.10
N SER A 104 16.97 -28.52 -1.46
CA SER A 104 17.97 -29.54 -1.77
C SER A 104 17.46 -30.96 -1.48
N HIS A 105 16.67 -31.15 -0.42
CA HIS A 105 16.07 -32.45 -0.09
C HIS A 105 14.98 -32.90 -1.09
N LEU A 106 14.26 -31.96 -1.72
CA LEU A 106 13.10 -32.26 -2.57
C LEU A 106 13.42 -32.32 -4.07
N GLY A 107 14.50 -31.66 -4.50
CA GLY A 107 14.99 -31.68 -5.87
C GLY A 107 13.92 -31.32 -6.91
N SER A 108 13.79 -32.14 -7.95
CA SER A 108 12.87 -31.88 -9.08
C SER A 108 11.37 -31.92 -8.74
N CYS A 109 10.98 -32.36 -7.54
CA CYS A 109 9.57 -32.40 -7.15
C CYS A 109 8.97 -30.99 -7.02
N ILE A 110 9.77 -29.99 -6.63
CA ILE A 110 9.32 -28.60 -6.50
C ILE A 110 8.98 -28.02 -7.88
N GLU A 111 9.86 -28.18 -8.86
CA GLU A 111 9.65 -27.69 -10.24
C GLU A 111 8.44 -28.35 -10.89
N LYS A 112 8.26 -29.67 -10.69
CA LYS A 112 7.11 -30.40 -11.21
C LYS A 112 5.79 -29.96 -10.58
N ALA A 113 5.79 -29.50 -9.33
CA ALA A 113 4.59 -29.03 -8.63
C ALA A 113 4.30 -27.53 -8.86
N ARG A 114 5.28 -26.74 -9.31
CA ARG A 114 5.17 -25.29 -9.53
C ARG A 114 3.93 -24.87 -10.33
N PRO A 115 3.58 -25.52 -11.48
CA PRO A 115 2.41 -25.12 -12.25
C PRO A 115 1.09 -25.22 -11.47
N TYR A 116 0.97 -26.19 -10.54
CA TYR A 116 -0.21 -26.34 -9.69
C TYR A 116 -0.34 -25.20 -8.69
N TYR A 117 0.75 -24.83 -8.00
CA TYR A 117 0.72 -23.76 -7.01
C TYR A 117 0.53 -22.39 -7.66
N GLU A 118 1.10 -22.16 -8.85
CA GLU A 118 0.83 -20.96 -9.65
C GLU A 118 -0.62 -20.88 -10.10
N ALA A 119 -1.17 -21.96 -10.66
CA ALA A 119 -2.59 -22.01 -11.03
C ALA A 119 -3.50 -21.78 -9.83
N ARG A 120 -3.15 -22.32 -8.65
CA ARG A 120 -3.91 -22.12 -7.41
C ARG A 120 -3.88 -20.67 -6.94
N ARG A 121 -2.73 -19.99 -7.05
CA ARG A 121 -2.62 -18.54 -6.77
C ARG A 121 -3.52 -17.74 -7.73
N LEU A 122 -3.42 -18.00 -9.03
CA LEU A 122 -4.24 -17.33 -10.05
C LEU A 122 -5.74 -17.56 -9.86
N ALA A 123 -6.15 -18.79 -9.49
CA ALA A 123 -7.55 -19.08 -9.18
C ALA A 123 -8.04 -18.27 -7.97
N LYS A 124 -7.22 -18.14 -6.92
CA LYS A 124 -7.55 -17.31 -5.75
C LYS A 124 -7.69 -15.82 -6.12
N GLU A 125 -6.82 -15.31 -6.99
CA GLU A 125 -6.90 -13.94 -7.50
C GLU A 125 -8.15 -13.72 -8.35
N ALA A 126 -8.46 -14.65 -9.25
CA ALA A 126 -9.68 -14.61 -10.04
C ALA A 126 -10.92 -14.64 -9.15
N GLN A 127 -10.94 -15.47 -8.10
CA GLN A 127 -12.03 -15.52 -7.12
C GLN A 127 -12.22 -14.19 -6.39
N GLN A 128 -11.12 -13.55 -5.96
CA GLN A 128 -11.18 -12.24 -5.31
C GLN A 128 -11.71 -11.16 -6.26
N GLU A 129 -11.29 -11.17 -7.53
CA GLU A 129 -11.80 -10.21 -8.51
C GLU A 129 -13.28 -10.46 -8.83
N THR A 130 -13.70 -11.73 -8.90
CA THR A 130 -15.12 -12.09 -9.03
C THR A 130 -15.95 -11.56 -7.87
N GLN A 131 -15.47 -11.69 -6.63
CA GLN A 131 -16.15 -11.13 -5.44
C GLN A 131 -16.24 -9.60 -5.52
N LYS A 132 -15.16 -8.91 -5.90
CA LYS A 132 -15.17 -7.45 -6.07
C LYS A 132 -16.15 -7.01 -7.17
N ALA A 133 -16.16 -7.69 -8.30
CA ALA A 133 -17.09 -7.42 -9.39
C ALA A 133 -18.54 -7.69 -8.99
N ALA A 134 -18.79 -8.76 -8.21
CA ALA A 134 -20.11 -9.05 -7.64
C ALA A 134 -20.61 -7.90 -6.75
N LEU A 135 -19.77 -7.43 -5.81
CA LEU A 135 -20.13 -6.31 -4.94
C LEU A 135 -20.40 -5.01 -5.72
N ARG A 136 -19.63 -4.75 -6.77
CA ARG A 136 -19.87 -3.60 -7.67
C ARG A 136 -21.21 -3.74 -8.39
N TYR A 137 -21.51 -4.92 -8.93
CA TYR A 137 -22.77 -5.21 -9.59
C TYR A 137 -23.96 -5.08 -8.62
N GLU A 138 -23.88 -5.65 -7.41
CA GLU A 138 -24.90 -5.52 -6.36
C GLU A 138 -25.17 -4.06 -6.00
N ARG A 139 -24.11 -3.25 -5.87
CA ARG A 139 -24.24 -1.81 -5.64
C ARG A 139 -24.96 -1.13 -6.81
N ALA A 140 -24.59 -1.45 -8.05
CA ALA A 140 -25.25 -0.89 -9.24
C ALA A 140 -26.73 -1.28 -9.34
N VAL A 141 -27.08 -2.54 -9.02
CA VAL A 141 -28.46 -3.02 -8.91
C VAL A 141 -29.24 -2.22 -7.86
N SER A 142 -28.65 -2.02 -6.68
CA SER A 142 -29.27 -1.25 -5.60
C SER A 142 -29.52 0.20 -6.01
N MET A 143 -28.53 0.85 -6.65
CA MET A 143 -28.67 2.22 -7.17
C MET A 143 -29.75 2.32 -8.25
N HIS A 144 -29.81 1.36 -9.18
CA HIS A 144 -30.86 1.33 -10.20
C HIS A 144 -32.26 1.14 -9.58
N ASN A 145 -32.41 0.28 -8.57
CA ASN A 145 -33.68 0.11 -7.87
C ASN A 145 -34.12 1.40 -7.16
N ALA A 146 -33.19 2.09 -6.49
CA ALA A 146 -33.48 3.39 -5.87
C ALA A 146 -33.86 4.45 -6.92
N ALA A 147 -33.20 4.45 -8.08
CA ALA A 147 -33.56 5.34 -9.19
C ALA A 147 -34.96 5.07 -9.73
N ARG A 148 -35.36 3.79 -9.87
CA ARG A 148 -36.72 3.41 -10.29
C ARG A 148 -37.77 3.87 -9.27
N GLU A 149 -37.49 3.73 -7.98
CA GLU A 149 -38.41 4.20 -6.93
C GLU A 149 -38.59 5.73 -6.99
N MET A 150 -37.52 6.48 -7.25
CA MET A 150 -37.62 7.94 -7.43
C MET A 150 -38.53 8.32 -8.61
N VAL A 151 -38.44 7.62 -9.74
CA VAL A 151 -39.37 7.83 -10.87
C VAL A 151 -40.80 7.50 -10.48
N PHE A 152 -41.02 6.38 -9.80
CA PHE A 152 -42.36 5.96 -9.37
C PHE A 152 -43.03 6.97 -8.43
N VAL A 153 -42.28 7.56 -7.49
CA VAL A 153 -42.78 8.63 -6.62
C VAL A 153 -43.05 9.91 -7.41
N ALA A 154 -42.16 10.29 -8.34
CA ALA A 154 -42.36 11.47 -9.19
C ALA A 154 -43.61 11.33 -10.08
N GLU A 155 -43.85 10.16 -10.67
CA GLU A 155 -45.04 9.86 -11.47
C GLU A 155 -46.33 9.96 -10.65
N GLN A 156 -46.34 9.45 -9.42
CA GLN A 156 -47.49 9.59 -8.52
C GLN A 156 -47.76 11.05 -8.15
N GLY A 157 -46.72 11.85 -7.89
CA GLY A 157 -46.86 13.29 -7.63
C GLY A 157 -47.50 14.02 -8.81
N VAL A 158 -47.05 13.74 -10.03
CA VAL A 158 -47.58 14.33 -11.27
C VAL A 158 -49.02 13.90 -11.56
N MET A 159 -49.41 12.67 -11.21
CA MET A 159 -50.79 12.18 -11.40
C MET A 159 -51.77 12.70 -10.35
N ALA A 160 -51.29 13.02 -9.15
CA ALA A 160 -52.11 13.56 -8.06
C ALA A 160 -52.40 15.08 -8.22
N ASP A 161 -51.52 15.80 -8.91
CA ASP A 161 -51.62 17.25 -9.03
C ASP A 161 -52.50 17.68 -10.22
N LYS A 162 -53.41 18.64 -10.00
CA LYS A 162 -54.34 19.13 -11.05
C LYS A 162 -53.64 19.97 -12.13
N ASN A 163 -52.37 20.30 -11.93
CA ASN A 163 -51.56 21.20 -12.74
C ASN A 163 -50.52 20.43 -13.61
N ARG A 164 -50.96 19.38 -14.33
CA ARG A 164 -50.15 18.45 -15.17
C ARG A 164 -49.22 19.08 -16.24
N LEU A 165 -49.19 20.41 -16.35
CA LEU A 165 -48.48 21.18 -17.39
C LEU A 165 -47.42 22.14 -16.81
N ASP A 166 -47.03 21.99 -15.54
CA ASP A 166 -45.96 22.79 -14.96
C ASP A 166 -44.58 22.33 -15.51
N PRO A 167 -43.83 23.22 -16.21
CA PRO A 167 -42.53 22.90 -16.80
C PRO A 167 -41.50 22.36 -15.80
N THR A 168 -41.58 22.76 -14.53
CA THR A 168 -40.62 22.32 -13.49
C THR A 168 -40.78 20.84 -13.15
N TRP A 169 -42.00 20.32 -13.19
CA TRP A 169 -42.30 18.90 -12.97
C TRP A 169 -41.91 18.04 -14.17
N GLN A 170 -42.07 18.57 -15.39
CA GLN A 170 -41.60 17.89 -16.60
C GLN A 170 -40.06 17.77 -16.60
N GLU A 171 -39.34 18.81 -16.18
CA GLU A 171 -37.89 18.77 -15.99
C GLU A 171 -37.48 17.75 -14.91
N MET A 172 -38.19 17.70 -13.78
CA MET A 172 -37.94 16.73 -12.71
C MET A 172 -38.12 15.28 -13.19
N LEU A 173 -39.17 14.99 -13.94
CA LEU A 173 -39.42 13.66 -14.50
C LEU A 173 -38.34 13.28 -15.51
N ASN A 174 -37.98 14.20 -16.42
CA ASN A 174 -36.91 13.99 -17.38
C ASN A 174 -35.57 13.69 -16.70
N HIS A 175 -35.24 14.41 -15.62
CA HIS A 175 -34.04 14.16 -14.82
C HIS A 175 -34.08 12.78 -14.15
N ALA A 176 -35.22 12.41 -13.55
CA ALA A 176 -35.40 11.10 -12.93
C ALA A 176 -35.29 9.96 -13.96
N THR A 177 -35.87 10.12 -15.15
CA THR A 177 -35.75 9.16 -16.26
C THR A 177 -34.31 9.03 -16.77
N CYS A 178 -33.58 10.15 -16.93
CA CYS A 178 -32.16 10.12 -17.30
C CYS A 178 -31.34 9.33 -16.27
N LYS A 179 -31.57 9.59 -14.98
CA LYS A 179 -30.89 8.91 -13.87
C LYS A 179 -31.17 7.42 -13.80
N VAL A 180 -32.41 7.00 -14.12
CA VAL A 180 -32.75 5.57 -14.24
C VAL A 180 -32.00 4.90 -15.39
N ASN A 181 -31.94 5.57 -16.54
CA ASN A 181 -31.22 5.05 -17.70
C ASN A 181 -29.71 4.92 -17.43
N GLU A 182 -29.09 5.93 -16.82
CA GLU A 182 -27.68 5.89 -16.42
C GLU A 182 -27.41 4.76 -15.41
N ALA A 183 -28.26 4.61 -14.40
CA ALA A 183 -28.14 3.55 -13.41
C ALA A 183 -28.35 2.15 -14.02
N GLU A 184 -29.26 2.02 -14.99
CA GLU A 184 -29.47 0.77 -15.72
C GLU A 184 -28.28 0.42 -16.60
N GLU A 185 -27.68 1.40 -17.29
CA GLU A 185 -26.49 1.17 -18.09
C GLU A 185 -25.33 0.68 -17.22
N GLU A 186 -25.11 1.31 -16.06
CA GLU A 186 -24.08 0.90 -15.11
C GLU A 186 -24.36 -0.50 -14.53
N ARG A 187 -25.63 -0.82 -14.25
CA ARG A 187 -26.06 -2.17 -13.84
C ARG A 187 -25.70 -3.21 -14.91
N LEU A 188 -26.01 -2.94 -16.18
CA LEU A 188 -25.72 -3.85 -17.30
C LEU A 188 -24.22 -4.01 -17.56
N ARG A 189 -23.41 -2.95 -17.37
CA ARG A 189 -21.95 -3.04 -17.43
C ARG A 189 -21.41 -3.89 -16.29
N GLY A 190 -21.87 -3.65 -15.06
CA GLY A 190 -21.50 -4.43 -13.88
C GLY A 190 -21.86 -5.91 -14.03
N GLU A 191 -23.02 -6.21 -14.60
CA GLU A 191 -23.46 -7.58 -14.88
C GLU A 191 -22.53 -8.29 -15.87
N ARG A 192 -22.26 -7.65 -17.02
CA ARG A 192 -21.36 -8.20 -18.03
C ARG A 192 -19.97 -8.48 -17.48
N GLU A 193 -19.43 -7.54 -16.70
CA GLU A 193 -18.12 -7.69 -16.08
C GLU A 193 -18.11 -8.82 -15.05
N HIS A 194 -19.09 -8.86 -14.15
CA HIS A 194 -19.23 -9.95 -13.17
C HIS A 194 -19.32 -11.32 -13.84
N GLN A 195 -20.14 -11.45 -14.90
CA GLN A 195 -20.23 -12.69 -15.69
C GLN A 195 -18.88 -13.06 -16.34
N ARG A 196 -18.17 -12.08 -16.91
CA ARG A 196 -16.86 -12.30 -17.55
C ARG A 196 -15.84 -12.82 -16.54
N VAL A 197 -15.67 -12.15 -15.40
CA VAL A 197 -14.68 -12.57 -14.39
C VAL A 197 -15.06 -13.89 -13.73
N THR A 198 -16.35 -14.17 -13.56
CA THR A 198 -16.84 -15.46 -13.06
C THR A 198 -16.43 -16.61 -13.98
N ARG A 199 -16.57 -16.44 -15.30
CA ARG A 199 -16.11 -17.46 -16.28
C ARG A 199 -14.60 -17.69 -16.19
N LEU A 200 -13.81 -16.63 -16.03
CA LEU A 200 -12.35 -16.75 -15.86
C LEU A 200 -11.99 -17.48 -14.56
N CYS A 201 -12.71 -17.20 -13.46
CA CYS A 201 -12.54 -17.91 -12.19
C CYS A 201 -12.81 -19.41 -12.36
N GLN A 202 -13.93 -19.78 -12.98
CA GLN A 202 -14.28 -21.18 -13.26
C GLN A 202 -13.21 -21.89 -14.11
N GLN A 203 -12.67 -21.22 -15.13
CA GLN A 203 -11.59 -21.77 -15.96
C GLN A 203 -10.29 -21.97 -15.15
N ALA A 204 -9.93 -21.00 -14.30
CA ALA A 204 -8.76 -21.10 -13.44
C ALA A 204 -8.90 -22.24 -12.41
N GLU A 205 -10.07 -22.38 -11.79
CA GLU A 205 -10.38 -23.50 -10.87
C GLU A 205 -10.35 -24.85 -11.58
N ALA A 206 -10.91 -24.96 -12.79
CA ALA A 206 -10.84 -26.19 -13.59
C ALA A 206 -9.39 -26.58 -13.91
N ARG A 207 -8.54 -25.60 -14.23
CA ARG A 207 -7.09 -25.82 -14.42
C ARG A 207 -6.40 -26.32 -13.15
N VAL A 208 -6.74 -25.76 -11.99
CA VAL A 208 -6.23 -26.24 -10.69
C VAL A 208 -6.62 -27.69 -10.47
N GLN A 209 -7.89 -28.05 -10.68
CA GLN A 209 -8.35 -29.43 -10.52
C GLN A 209 -7.66 -30.40 -11.49
N ALA A 210 -7.45 -30.00 -12.74
CA ALA A 210 -6.73 -30.80 -13.72
C ALA A 210 -5.28 -31.06 -13.26
N LEU A 211 -4.56 -30.00 -12.86
CA LEU A 211 -3.18 -30.10 -12.38
C LEU A 211 -3.06 -30.88 -11.07
N GLN A 212 -4.05 -30.78 -10.17
CA GLN A 212 -4.10 -31.55 -8.93
C GLN A 212 -4.18 -33.06 -9.21
N LYS A 213 -4.95 -33.46 -10.22
CA LYS A 213 -5.08 -34.87 -10.64
C LYS A 213 -3.78 -35.37 -11.27
N THR A 214 -3.18 -34.62 -12.18
CA THR A 214 -1.98 -35.05 -12.92
C THR A 214 -0.70 -35.00 -12.09
N LEU A 215 -0.58 -34.05 -11.15
CA LEU A 215 0.65 -33.79 -10.39
C LEU A 215 0.59 -34.26 -8.93
N ARG A 216 -0.39 -35.11 -8.56
CA ARG A 216 -0.69 -35.52 -7.18
C ARG A 216 0.54 -35.92 -6.36
N ARG A 217 1.44 -36.73 -6.93
CA ARG A 217 2.66 -37.20 -6.24
C ARG A 217 3.68 -36.07 -6.01
N ALA A 218 3.89 -35.21 -7.01
CA ALA A 218 4.81 -34.08 -6.90
C ALA A 218 4.30 -33.08 -5.85
N ILE A 219 3.00 -32.74 -5.91
CA ILE A 219 2.34 -31.86 -4.94
C ILE A 219 2.48 -32.41 -3.51
N GLY A 220 2.22 -33.71 -3.31
CA GLY A 220 2.33 -34.35 -1.99
C GLY A 220 3.74 -34.24 -1.40
N LYS A 221 4.78 -34.50 -2.22
CA LYS A 221 6.18 -34.40 -1.77
C LYS A 221 6.63 -32.97 -1.53
N SER A 222 6.24 -32.03 -2.40
CA SER A 222 6.67 -30.63 -2.31
C SER A 222 5.88 -29.80 -1.30
N ARG A 223 4.79 -30.34 -0.75
CA ARG A 223 3.87 -29.60 0.13
C ARG A 223 4.55 -28.90 1.32
N PRO A 224 5.45 -29.54 2.09
CA PRO A 224 6.13 -28.88 3.21
C PRO A 224 6.92 -27.64 2.79
N TYR A 225 7.57 -27.68 1.62
CA TYR A 225 8.32 -26.55 1.09
C TYR A 225 7.41 -25.36 0.75
N PHE A 226 6.29 -25.60 0.06
CA PHE A 226 5.37 -24.53 -0.31
C PHE A 226 4.61 -23.95 0.90
N GLU A 227 4.32 -24.76 1.92
CA GLU A 227 3.74 -24.27 3.19
C GLU A 227 4.74 -23.39 3.95
N LEU A 228 5.99 -23.83 4.07
CA LEU A 228 7.05 -23.04 4.70
C LEU A 228 7.34 -21.75 3.93
N LYS A 229 7.37 -21.81 2.59
CA LYS A 229 7.53 -20.63 1.74
C LYS A 229 6.39 -19.63 1.94
N ALA A 230 5.15 -20.11 2.05
CA ALA A 230 4.00 -19.26 2.29
C ALA A 230 4.08 -18.56 3.67
N GLN A 231 4.46 -19.29 4.72
CA GLN A 231 4.66 -18.73 6.06
C GLN A 231 5.73 -17.63 6.05
N PHE A 232 6.90 -17.88 5.46
CA PHE A 232 7.94 -16.85 5.36
C PHE A 232 7.53 -15.68 4.48
N SER A 233 6.81 -15.91 3.39
CA SER A 233 6.32 -14.83 2.53
C SER A 233 5.37 -13.91 3.30
N GLN A 234 4.49 -14.47 4.14
CA GLN A 234 3.60 -13.67 5.00
C GLN A 234 4.39 -12.85 6.02
N ILE A 235 5.29 -13.49 6.78
CA ILE A 235 6.11 -12.80 7.79
C ILE A 235 6.95 -11.68 7.15
N LEU A 236 7.56 -11.95 6.00
CA LEU A 236 8.34 -10.96 5.26
C LEU A 236 7.47 -9.80 4.78
N GLU A 237 6.26 -10.06 4.30
CA GLU A 237 5.33 -9.01 3.87
C GLU A 237 4.91 -8.12 5.06
N GLU A 238 4.61 -8.71 6.21
CA GLU A 238 4.27 -7.98 7.44
C GLU A 238 5.42 -7.07 7.89
N HIS A 239 6.65 -7.59 7.95
CA HIS A 239 7.82 -6.78 8.33
C HIS A 239 8.17 -5.72 7.27
N LYS A 240 8.00 -6.03 5.98
CA LYS A 240 8.20 -5.06 4.89
C LYS A 240 7.18 -3.92 4.95
N ALA A 241 5.91 -4.24 5.23
CA ALA A 241 4.87 -3.24 5.44
C ALA A 241 5.22 -2.35 6.63
N LYS A 242 5.73 -2.92 7.74
CA LYS A 242 6.17 -2.14 8.90
C LYS A 242 7.33 -1.19 8.58
N VAL A 243 8.32 -1.66 7.83
CA VAL A 243 9.43 -0.80 7.35
C VAL A 243 8.90 0.33 6.49
N THR A 244 8.01 0.04 5.54
CA THR A 244 7.41 1.06 4.65
C THR A 244 6.60 2.09 5.44
N GLU A 245 5.83 1.65 6.45
CA GLU A 245 5.08 2.54 7.34
C GLU A 245 6.02 3.47 8.13
N LEU A 246 7.08 2.92 8.73
CA LEU A 246 8.06 3.71 9.48
C LEU A 246 8.82 4.69 8.56
N GLU A 247 9.18 4.30 7.34
CA GLU A 247 9.76 5.21 6.34
C GLU A 247 8.83 6.39 6.02
N GLN A 248 7.53 6.11 5.89
CA GLN A 248 6.54 7.15 5.68
C GLN A 248 6.41 8.07 6.91
N GLN A 249 6.45 7.52 8.12
CA GLN A 249 6.42 8.31 9.36
C GLN A 249 7.66 9.22 9.48
N VAL A 250 8.86 8.72 9.20
CA VAL A 250 10.09 9.54 9.17
C VAL A 250 9.94 10.68 8.16
N ALA A 251 9.45 10.40 6.95
CA ALA A 251 9.25 11.42 5.92
C ALA A 251 8.24 12.49 6.36
N GLN A 252 7.16 12.09 7.04
CA GLN A 252 6.17 13.02 7.59
C GLN A 252 6.75 13.87 8.73
N ALA A 253 7.49 13.28 9.67
CA ALA A 253 8.10 14.00 10.78
C ALA A 253 9.15 15.00 10.29
N LYS A 254 9.98 14.63 9.31
CA LYS A 254 10.92 15.53 8.61
C LYS A 254 10.21 16.69 7.91
N THR A 255 9.05 16.41 7.31
CA THR A 255 8.22 17.47 6.70
C THR A 255 7.72 18.45 7.76
N ARG A 256 7.22 17.96 8.91
CA ARG A 256 6.77 18.81 10.02
C ARG A 256 7.92 19.65 10.59
N TYR A 257 9.09 19.05 10.80
CA TYR A 257 10.30 19.75 11.22
C TYR A 257 10.67 20.89 10.25
N SER A 258 10.66 20.61 8.95
CA SER A 258 10.98 21.59 7.90
C SER A 258 9.98 22.74 7.86
N VAL A 259 8.69 22.46 8.10
CA VAL A 259 7.64 23.49 8.17
C VAL A 259 7.83 24.39 9.39
N ALA A 260 8.07 23.81 10.59
CA ALA A 260 8.31 24.58 11.81
C ALA A 260 9.55 25.48 11.66
N LEU A 261 10.64 24.96 11.08
CA LEU A 261 11.84 25.75 10.80
C LEU A 261 11.56 26.94 9.86
N ARG A 262 10.79 26.71 8.78
CA ARG A 262 10.40 27.78 7.86
C ARG A 262 9.51 28.83 8.53
N ASN A 263 8.60 28.42 9.40
CA ASN A 263 7.75 29.34 10.15
C ASN A 263 8.58 30.22 11.09
N LEU A 264 9.56 29.63 11.80
CA LEU A 264 10.52 30.39 12.62
C LEU A 264 11.32 31.40 11.79
N GLU A 265 11.80 31.03 10.61
CA GLU A 265 12.47 31.96 9.69
C GLU A 265 11.55 33.10 9.25
N GLN A 266 10.28 32.81 8.97
CA GLN A 266 9.29 33.83 8.60
C GLN A 266 9.00 34.79 9.75
N ILE A 267 8.80 34.28 10.97
CA ILE A 267 8.59 35.12 12.16
C ILE A 267 9.82 35.99 12.40
N ARG A 268 11.03 35.42 12.32
CA ARG A 268 12.29 36.17 12.45
C ARG A 268 12.46 37.28 11.41
N ASN A 269 11.92 37.11 10.19
CA ASN A 269 11.98 38.14 9.14
C ASN A 269 10.88 39.21 9.27
N LEU A 270 9.88 39.00 10.13
CA LEU A 270 8.76 39.91 10.38
C LEU A 270 8.94 40.78 11.64
N VAL A 271 9.89 40.43 12.50
CA VAL A 271 10.30 41.15 13.72
C VAL A 271 11.60 41.89 13.46
#